data_AF-A0A536G204-F1
#
_entry.id   AF-A0A536G204-F1
#
_cell.length_a   1.000
_cell.length_b   1.000
_cell.length_c   1.000
_cell.angle_alpha   90.00
_cell.angle_beta   90.00
_cell.angle_gamma   90.00
#
_symmetry.space_group_name_H-M   'P 1'
#
loop_
_entity.id
_entity.type
_entity.pdbx_description
1 polymer ?
#
loop_
_entity_poly.entity_id
_entity_poly.type
_entity_poly.pdbx_seq_one_letter_code
_entity_poly.pdbx_strand_id
1 'polypeptide(L)'
;MPETVQGIIAARIDGLPLADKAVLQDAAVIGKVFWPDAVEAIGDIPHREVRGRLVSLERKEFVQQARRSSVAGEPEYSFRHILLRDVAYAQIPRAARGERHRRAAGWIQSLGRPDDHAEVLAHHYLKALDYTRATEQGDSALAEHARLALRAAGQRALALASYAAAARFYSSALELWPESDAARVSLLVEAGRARHAADGTGIDLLEQAFQQLAADRDLEAAAEVGVDIARRFWLSGDRDRAYEYIDRALALTDDRRDSRSRAYALVERAAYHMNASDNAQASRLAAEALPLTDAPGMDDVRIRALDVLGSSRTFTGNVA
;
A
#
# COMPACT_ATOMS: atom_id res chain seq x y z
N MET A 1 -4.64 -23.30 40.78
CA MET A 1 -4.83 -21.83 40.64
C MET A 1 -3.96 -21.36 39.48
N PRO A 2 -4.38 -20.38 38.64
CA PRO A 2 -3.55 -19.94 37.52
C PRO A 2 -2.29 -19.20 38.04
N GLU A 3 -1.12 -19.53 37.49
CA GLU A 3 0.17 -18.95 37.91
C GLU A 3 0.56 -17.67 37.15
N THR A 4 -0.24 -17.25 36.16
CA THR A 4 0.05 -16.09 35.30
C THR A 4 -1.11 -15.09 35.26
N VAL A 5 -0.79 -13.81 35.00
CA VAL A 5 -1.79 -12.75 34.78
C VAL A 5 -2.79 -13.16 33.68
N GLN A 6 -2.30 -13.80 32.61
CA GLN A 6 -3.14 -14.32 31.54
C GLN A 6 -4.11 -15.40 32.02
N GLY A 7 -3.66 -16.32 32.89
CA GLY A 7 -4.52 -17.35 33.48
C GLY A 7 -5.61 -16.78 34.39
N ILE A 8 -5.30 -15.72 35.15
CA ILE A 8 -6.30 -14.99 35.95
C ILE A 8 -7.33 -14.33 35.05
N ILE A 9 -6.89 -13.69 33.96
CA ILE A 9 -7.79 -13.07 32.98
C ILE A 9 -8.67 -14.13 32.31
N ALA A 10 -8.10 -15.27 31.91
CA ALA A 10 -8.84 -16.37 31.30
C ALA A 10 -9.94 -16.89 32.23
N ALA A 11 -9.63 -17.14 33.51
CA ALA A 11 -10.61 -17.57 34.50
C ALA A 11 -11.73 -16.53 34.72
N ARG A 12 -11.41 -15.23 34.70
CA ARG A 12 -12.41 -14.17 34.76
C ARG A 12 -13.34 -14.16 33.54
N ILE A 13 -12.79 -14.37 32.34
CA ILE A 13 -13.58 -14.47 31.10
C ILE A 13 -14.44 -15.73 31.11
N ASP A 14 -13.92 -16.85 31.62
CA ASP A 14 -14.64 -18.12 31.71
C ASP A 14 -15.80 -18.08 32.71
N GLY A 15 -15.74 -17.19 33.72
CA GLY A 15 -16.83 -16.92 34.64
C GLY A 15 -17.95 -16.02 34.08
N LEU A 16 -17.82 -15.51 32.85
CA LEU A 16 -18.87 -14.70 32.23
C LEU A 16 -20.05 -15.58 31.75
N PRO A 17 -21.29 -15.05 31.76
CA PRO A 17 -22.38 -15.64 31.01
C PRO A 17 -21.98 -15.86 29.54
N LEU A 18 -22.39 -16.98 28.94
CA LEU A 18 -21.96 -17.39 27.59
C LEU A 18 -22.09 -16.28 26.54
N ALA A 19 -23.20 -15.56 26.56
CA ALA A 19 -23.45 -14.49 25.60
C ALA A 19 -22.67 -13.19 25.90
N ASP A 20 -22.31 -12.91 27.17
CA ASP A 20 -21.38 -11.82 27.50
C ASP A 20 -19.97 -12.17 27.00
N LYS A 21 -19.56 -13.44 27.19
CA LYS A 21 -18.29 -13.96 26.68
C LYS A 21 -18.24 -13.89 25.14
N ALA A 22 -19.32 -14.24 24.45
CA ALA A 22 -19.42 -14.12 23.00
C ALA A 22 -19.24 -12.67 22.53
N VAL A 23 -19.98 -11.71 23.10
CA VAL A 23 -19.81 -10.27 22.80
C VAL A 23 -18.37 -9.80 23.02
N LEU A 24 -17.74 -10.22 24.12
CA LEU A 24 -16.37 -9.83 24.44
C LEU A 24 -15.36 -10.43 23.43
N GLN A 25 -15.58 -11.66 23.00
CA GLN A 25 -14.75 -12.32 21.99
C GLN A 25 -14.91 -11.68 20.61
N ASP A 26 -16.13 -11.35 20.22
CA ASP A 26 -16.41 -10.66 18.96
C ASP A 26 -15.76 -9.27 18.94
N ALA A 27 -15.94 -8.49 20.01
CA ALA A 27 -15.22 -7.23 20.21
C ALA A 27 -13.70 -7.38 20.07
N ALA A 28 -13.14 -8.49 20.56
CA ALA A 28 -11.70 -8.75 20.51
C ALA A 28 -11.17 -9.00 19.09
N VAL A 29 -12.02 -9.47 18.16
CA VAL A 29 -11.69 -9.60 16.74
C VAL A 29 -11.55 -8.23 16.09
N ILE A 30 -12.47 -7.30 16.37
CA ILE A 30 -12.47 -5.93 15.82
C ILE A 30 -11.22 -5.18 16.27
N GLY A 31 -10.89 -5.24 17.56
CA GLY A 31 -9.65 -4.67 18.08
C GLY A 31 -9.77 -4.13 19.49
N LYS A 32 -8.83 -3.25 19.85
CA LYS A 32 -8.83 -2.59 21.17
C LYS A 32 -10.02 -1.65 21.34
N VAL A 33 -10.45 -1.02 20.24
CA VAL A 33 -11.58 -0.08 20.15
C VAL A 33 -12.60 -0.69 19.19
N PHE A 34 -13.88 -0.60 19.52
CA PHE A 34 -14.96 -1.22 18.75
C PHE A 34 -16.31 -0.53 19.00
N TRP A 35 -17.31 -0.85 18.16
CA TRP A 35 -18.67 -0.31 18.21
C TRP A 35 -19.69 -1.44 18.33
N PRO A 36 -20.85 -1.21 18.97
CA PRO A 36 -21.91 -2.20 19.06
C PRO A 36 -22.36 -2.74 17.70
N ASP A 37 -22.54 -1.87 16.70
CA ASP A 37 -22.87 -2.29 15.32
C ASP A 37 -21.83 -3.25 14.73
N ALA A 38 -20.54 -3.03 15.00
CA ALA A 38 -19.48 -3.91 14.55
C ALA A 38 -19.56 -5.29 15.21
N VAL A 39 -19.86 -5.32 16.51
CA VAL A 39 -20.02 -6.58 17.28
C VAL A 39 -21.24 -7.35 16.80
N GLU A 40 -22.34 -6.67 16.51
CA GLU A 40 -23.52 -7.29 15.88
C GLU A 40 -23.18 -7.87 14.50
N ALA A 41 -22.49 -7.11 13.66
CA ALA A 41 -22.19 -7.52 12.29
C ALA A 41 -21.31 -8.78 12.20
N ILE A 42 -20.49 -9.06 13.22
CA ILE A 42 -19.61 -10.23 13.24
C ILE A 42 -20.16 -11.40 14.06
N GLY A 43 -20.98 -11.12 15.06
CA GLY A 43 -21.56 -12.11 15.94
C GLY A 43 -22.93 -12.60 15.44
N ASP A 44 -23.58 -13.40 16.27
CA ASP A 44 -24.96 -13.87 16.03
C ASP A 44 -25.93 -13.28 17.09
N ILE A 45 -25.49 -12.26 17.83
CA ILE A 45 -26.26 -11.62 18.91
C ILE A 45 -26.91 -10.33 18.37
N PRO A 46 -28.24 -10.15 18.49
CA PRO A 46 -28.93 -8.95 18.01
C PRO A 46 -28.47 -7.67 18.70
N HIS A 47 -28.50 -6.53 18.00
CA HIS A 47 -28.02 -5.22 18.48
C HIS A 47 -28.44 -4.85 19.91
N ARG A 48 -29.75 -4.97 20.18
CA ARG A 48 -30.35 -4.60 21.47
C ARG A 48 -29.74 -5.38 22.63
N GLU A 49 -29.35 -6.64 22.38
CA GLU A 49 -28.71 -7.49 23.37
C GLU A 49 -27.23 -7.15 23.48
N VAL A 50 -26.54 -6.83 22.37
CA VAL A 50 -25.15 -6.36 22.39
C VAL A 50 -25.00 -5.15 23.31
N ARG A 51 -25.85 -4.12 23.15
CA ARG A 51 -25.80 -2.90 23.99
C ARG A 51 -25.98 -3.22 25.48
N GLY A 52 -26.99 -4.02 25.84
CA GLY A 52 -27.22 -4.42 27.23
C GLY A 52 -26.04 -5.21 27.83
N ARG A 53 -25.41 -6.07 27.03
CA ARG A 53 -24.24 -6.86 27.43
C ARG A 53 -23.00 -6.01 27.60
N LEU A 54 -22.77 -5.02 26.74
CA LEU A 54 -21.66 -4.09 26.87
C LEU A 54 -21.75 -3.27 28.17
N VAL A 55 -22.97 -2.85 28.56
CA VAL A 55 -23.19 -2.23 29.89
C VAL A 55 -22.82 -3.20 31.03
N SER A 56 -23.17 -4.48 30.92
CA SER A 56 -22.76 -5.48 31.91
C SER A 56 -21.24 -5.71 31.92
N LEU A 57 -20.60 -5.76 30.76
CA LEU A 57 -19.15 -5.97 30.62
C LEU A 57 -18.36 -4.76 31.14
N GLU A 58 -18.90 -3.55 30.98
CA GLU A 58 -18.33 -2.33 31.54
C GLU A 58 -18.39 -2.31 33.07
N ARG A 59 -19.54 -2.68 33.65
CA ARG A 59 -19.69 -2.84 35.12
C ARG A 59 -18.76 -3.89 35.71
N LYS A 60 -18.45 -4.94 34.93
CA LYS A 60 -17.49 -6.01 35.28
C LYS A 60 -16.03 -5.64 34.93
N GLU A 61 -15.81 -4.41 34.47
CA GLU A 61 -14.50 -3.81 34.14
C GLU A 61 -13.72 -4.49 33.01
N PHE A 62 -14.39 -5.18 32.09
CA PHE A 62 -13.75 -5.73 30.90
C PHE A 62 -13.53 -4.65 29.82
N VAL A 63 -14.53 -3.79 29.67
CA VAL A 63 -14.56 -2.72 28.67
C VAL A 63 -14.93 -1.40 29.33
N GLN A 64 -14.79 -0.31 28.60
CA GLN A 64 -15.21 1.03 29.00
C GLN A 64 -15.73 1.79 27.79
N GLN A 65 -16.79 2.56 27.98
CA GLN A 65 -17.31 3.45 26.95
C GLN A 65 -16.45 4.71 26.86
N ALA A 66 -16.07 5.09 25.63
CA ALA A 66 -15.37 6.33 25.37
C ALA A 66 -16.32 7.54 25.43
N ARG A 67 -15.80 8.71 25.84
CA ARG A 67 -16.57 9.96 25.91
C ARG A 67 -16.90 10.55 24.53
N ARG A 68 -16.10 10.22 23.53
CA ARG A 68 -16.27 10.62 22.12
C ARG A 68 -16.17 9.37 21.28
N SER A 69 -16.98 9.29 20.23
CA SER A 69 -16.91 8.21 19.25
C SER A 69 -16.29 8.71 17.96
N SER A 70 -15.46 7.88 17.34
CA SER A 70 -14.93 8.12 16.00
C SER A 70 -15.89 7.69 14.88
N VAL A 71 -16.98 6.97 15.19
CA VAL A 71 -18.06 6.64 14.25
C VAL A 71 -19.31 7.42 14.64
N ALA A 72 -19.85 8.19 13.69
CA ALA A 72 -21.03 9.02 13.94
C ALA A 72 -22.26 8.15 14.27
N GLY A 73 -22.98 8.51 15.33
CA GLY A 73 -24.21 7.83 15.76
C GLY A 73 -24.01 6.59 16.64
N GLU A 74 -22.79 6.07 16.75
CA GLU A 74 -22.50 4.85 17.50
C GLU A 74 -21.62 5.10 18.72
N PRO A 75 -21.94 4.54 19.91
CA PRO A 75 -21.08 4.65 21.07
C PRO A 75 -19.82 3.81 20.88
N GLU A 76 -18.66 4.40 21.17
CA GLU A 76 -17.37 3.72 21.07
C GLU A 76 -17.05 3.06 22.41
N TYR A 77 -16.62 1.80 22.35
CA TYR A 77 -16.12 1.05 23.50
C TYR A 77 -14.66 0.68 23.29
N SER A 78 -13.95 0.49 24.40
CA SER A 78 -12.58 -0.02 24.38
C SER A 78 -12.36 -1.02 25.49
N PHE A 79 -11.46 -1.98 25.27
CA PHE A 79 -11.01 -2.86 26.35
C PHE A 79 -10.24 -2.05 27.39
N ARG A 80 -10.54 -2.27 28.67
CA ARG A 80 -9.81 -1.60 29.76
C ARG A 80 -8.31 -1.91 29.73
N HIS A 81 -7.94 -3.10 29.26
CA HIS A 81 -6.56 -3.53 29.13
C HIS A 81 -6.36 -4.38 27.88
N ILE A 82 -5.24 -4.21 27.18
CA ILE A 82 -4.96 -4.94 25.94
C ILE A 82 -4.90 -6.46 26.15
N LEU A 83 -4.36 -6.91 27.30
CA LEU A 83 -4.39 -8.33 27.68
C LEU A 83 -5.80 -8.93 27.80
N LEU A 84 -6.83 -8.15 28.16
CA LEU A 84 -8.21 -8.66 28.18
C LEU A 84 -8.66 -9.00 26.76
N ARG A 85 -8.37 -8.10 25.81
CA ARG A 85 -8.62 -8.31 24.38
C ARG A 85 -7.86 -9.53 23.86
N ASP A 86 -6.57 -9.63 24.18
CA ASP A 86 -5.72 -10.71 23.66
C ASP A 86 -6.14 -12.08 24.21
N VAL A 87 -6.46 -12.17 25.50
CA VAL A 87 -6.95 -13.43 26.10
C VAL A 87 -8.34 -13.77 25.57
N ALA A 88 -9.26 -12.80 25.45
CA ALA A 88 -10.57 -13.03 24.83
C ALA A 88 -10.44 -13.55 23.39
N TYR A 89 -9.60 -12.91 22.57
CA TYR A 89 -9.31 -13.33 21.20
C TYR A 89 -8.68 -14.73 21.15
N ALA A 90 -7.73 -15.02 22.05
CA ALA A 90 -7.05 -16.31 22.14
C ALA A 90 -8.00 -17.47 22.49
N GLN A 91 -9.10 -17.20 23.20
CA GLN A 91 -10.13 -18.20 23.51
C GLN A 91 -11.10 -18.49 22.34
N ILE A 92 -11.04 -17.74 21.24
CA ILE A 92 -11.87 -18.01 20.06
C ILE A 92 -11.29 -19.22 19.32
N PRO A 93 -12.09 -20.26 19.01
CA PRO A 93 -11.65 -21.37 18.18
C PRO A 93 -11.09 -20.89 16.84
N ARG A 94 -9.99 -21.48 16.36
CA ARG A 94 -9.30 -21.06 15.13
C ARG A 94 -10.24 -20.97 13.92
N ALA A 95 -11.12 -21.96 13.74
CA ALA A 95 -12.09 -22.01 12.65
C ALA A 95 -13.09 -20.82 12.68
N ALA A 96 -13.48 -20.36 13.86
CA ALA A 96 -14.38 -19.21 14.00
C ALA A 96 -13.70 -17.87 13.74
N ARG A 97 -12.37 -17.78 13.92
CA ARG A 97 -11.64 -16.51 13.71
C ARG A 97 -11.65 -16.08 12.26
N GLY A 98 -11.50 -17.01 11.31
CA GLY A 98 -11.51 -16.70 9.88
C GLY A 98 -12.79 -15.99 9.47
N GLU A 99 -13.93 -16.60 9.80
CA GLU A 99 -15.26 -16.04 9.52
C GLU A 99 -15.50 -14.70 10.23
N ARG A 100 -15.13 -14.56 11.51
CA ARG A 100 -15.28 -13.29 12.22
C ARG A 100 -14.43 -12.17 11.63
N HIS A 101 -13.20 -12.48 11.19
CA HIS A 101 -12.36 -11.49 10.48
C HIS A 101 -12.97 -11.11 9.13
N ARG A 102 -13.53 -12.07 8.38
CA ARG A 102 -14.23 -11.80 7.11
C ARG A 102 -15.44 -10.88 7.32
N ARG A 103 -16.29 -11.17 8.32
CA ARG A 103 -17.43 -10.32 8.67
C ARG A 103 -16.99 -8.93 9.13
N ALA A 104 -15.92 -8.83 9.93
CA ALA A 104 -15.35 -7.55 10.37
C ALA A 104 -14.91 -6.70 9.18
N ALA A 105 -14.22 -7.29 8.20
CA ALA A 105 -13.84 -6.60 6.98
C ALA A 105 -15.06 -6.08 6.19
N GLY A 106 -16.11 -6.92 6.07
CA GLY A 106 -17.37 -6.52 5.43
C GLY A 106 -18.06 -5.35 6.14
N TRP A 107 -18.08 -5.35 7.48
CA TRP A 107 -18.61 -4.22 8.26
C TRP A 107 -17.80 -2.94 8.04
N ILE A 108 -16.47 -3.00 8.13
CA ILE A 108 -15.60 -1.83 7.89
C ILE A 108 -15.83 -1.26 6.48
N GLN A 109 -15.97 -2.13 5.48
CA GLN A 109 -16.23 -1.71 4.11
C GLN A 109 -17.58 -1.01 3.97
N SER A 110 -18.57 -1.40 4.77
CA SER A 110 -19.91 -0.79 4.77
C SER A 110 -19.96 0.62 5.36
N LEU A 111 -18.95 1.05 6.13
CA LEU A 111 -18.88 2.41 6.71
C LEU A 111 -18.70 3.51 5.64
N GLY A 112 -18.38 3.13 4.40
CA GLY A 112 -18.03 4.06 3.33
C GLY A 112 -16.59 4.55 3.46
N ARG A 113 -16.08 5.20 2.41
CA ARG A 113 -14.68 5.66 2.33
C ARG A 113 -13.66 4.55 2.67
N PRO A 114 -13.70 3.40 1.98
CA PRO A 114 -12.84 2.25 2.28
C PRO A 114 -11.35 2.60 2.30
N ASP A 115 -10.95 3.60 1.52
CA ASP A 115 -9.59 4.13 1.50
C ASP A 115 -9.14 4.60 2.88
N ASP A 116 -10.00 5.26 3.67
CA ASP A 116 -9.64 5.74 5.02
C ASP A 116 -9.35 4.58 5.99
N HIS A 117 -9.87 3.39 5.69
CA HIS A 117 -9.78 2.18 6.51
C HIS A 117 -8.94 1.08 5.86
N ALA A 118 -8.20 1.40 4.78
CA ALA A 118 -7.56 0.39 3.94
C ALA A 118 -6.60 -0.53 4.71
N GLU A 119 -5.81 0.01 5.65
CA GLU A 119 -4.88 -0.78 6.48
C GLU A 119 -5.61 -1.78 7.38
N VAL A 120 -6.74 -1.36 7.95
CA VAL A 120 -7.57 -2.19 8.83
C VAL A 120 -8.30 -3.26 8.00
N LEU A 121 -8.83 -2.89 6.83
CA LEU A 121 -9.40 -3.84 5.88
C LEU A 121 -8.39 -4.91 5.45
N ALA A 122 -7.18 -4.49 5.07
CA ALA A 122 -6.11 -5.40 4.69
C ALA A 122 -5.76 -6.36 5.84
N HIS A 123 -5.69 -5.87 7.08
CA HIS A 123 -5.47 -6.71 8.26
C HIS A 123 -6.54 -7.79 8.41
N HIS A 124 -7.82 -7.43 8.34
CA HIS A 124 -8.91 -8.38 8.53
C HIS A 124 -9.00 -9.39 7.39
N TYR A 125 -8.88 -8.97 6.13
CA TYR A 125 -8.89 -9.91 5.01
C TYR A 125 -7.69 -10.87 5.02
N LEU A 126 -6.49 -10.39 5.37
CA LEU A 126 -5.33 -11.27 5.55
C LEU A 126 -5.53 -12.29 6.67
N LYS A 127 -6.02 -11.85 7.84
CA LYS A 127 -6.29 -12.78 8.94
C LYS A 127 -7.35 -13.81 8.56
N ALA A 128 -8.41 -13.39 7.88
CA ALA A 128 -9.41 -14.30 7.37
C ALA A 128 -8.76 -15.35 6.43
N LEU A 129 -7.97 -14.89 5.45
CA LEU A 129 -7.28 -15.76 4.49
C LEU A 129 -6.33 -16.77 5.17
N ASP A 130 -5.53 -16.33 6.13
CA ASP A 130 -4.60 -17.17 6.89
C ASP A 130 -5.32 -18.29 7.66
N TYR A 131 -6.48 -17.99 8.23
CA TYR A 131 -7.28 -18.98 8.95
C TYR A 131 -7.98 -19.96 8.00
N THR A 132 -8.45 -19.51 6.83
CA THR A 132 -9.13 -20.37 5.84
C THR A 132 -8.14 -21.26 5.07
N ARG A 133 -6.92 -20.79 4.79
CA ARG A 133 -5.86 -21.63 4.18
C ARG A 133 -5.51 -22.84 5.04
N ALA A 134 -5.62 -22.71 6.36
CA ALA A 134 -5.38 -23.81 7.29
C ALA A 134 -6.51 -24.86 7.31
N THR A 135 -7.63 -24.62 6.61
CA THR A 135 -8.79 -25.53 6.56
C THR A 135 -9.01 -26.13 5.16
N GLU A 136 -8.01 -26.09 4.27
CA GLU A 136 -7.99 -26.65 2.90
C GLU A 136 -9.08 -26.13 1.93
N GLN A 137 -9.86 -25.14 2.33
CA GLN A 137 -10.80 -24.42 1.47
C GLN A 137 -10.13 -23.14 0.97
N GLY A 138 -9.42 -23.22 -0.16
CA GLY A 138 -8.88 -22.02 -0.80
C GLY A 138 -10.02 -21.11 -1.26
N ASP A 139 -10.26 -20.02 -0.54
CA ASP A 139 -11.28 -19.03 -0.91
C ASP A 139 -10.65 -17.98 -1.84
N SER A 140 -10.82 -18.17 -3.16
CA SER A 140 -10.29 -17.25 -4.17
C SER A 140 -10.88 -15.84 -4.04
N ALA A 141 -12.15 -15.73 -3.61
CA ALA A 141 -12.77 -14.45 -3.37
C ALA A 141 -12.08 -13.75 -2.19
N LEU A 142 -11.78 -14.47 -1.11
CA LEU A 142 -11.08 -13.87 0.03
C LEU A 142 -9.64 -13.44 -0.31
N ALA A 143 -8.93 -14.22 -1.12
CA ALA A 143 -7.62 -13.84 -1.64
C ALA A 143 -7.70 -12.57 -2.50
N GLU A 144 -8.76 -12.44 -3.30
CA GLU A 144 -9.04 -11.24 -4.09
C GLU A 144 -9.32 -10.01 -3.22
N HIS A 145 -10.19 -10.13 -2.21
CA HIS A 145 -10.45 -9.03 -1.28
C HIS A 145 -9.16 -8.61 -0.53
N ALA A 146 -8.35 -9.59 -0.11
CA ALA A 146 -7.09 -9.33 0.59
C ALA A 146 -6.09 -8.57 -0.29
N ARG A 147 -5.84 -9.01 -1.54
CA ARG A 147 -4.89 -8.34 -2.44
C ARG A 147 -5.34 -6.92 -2.82
N LEU A 148 -6.64 -6.70 -3.02
CA LEU A 148 -7.19 -5.37 -3.33
C LEU A 148 -7.09 -4.44 -2.12
N ALA A 149 -7.43 -4.92 -0.93
CA ALA A 149 -7.29 -4.13 0.30
C ALA A 149 -5.83 -3.78 0.61
N LEU A 150 -4.89 -4.70 0.34
CA LEU A 150 -3.46 -4.43 0.48
C LEU A 150 -2.96 -3.38 -0.50
N ARG A 151 -3.41 -3.44 -1.75
CA ARG A 151 -3.07 -2.40 -2.73
C ARG A 151 -3.57 -1.02 -2.28
N ALA A 152 -4.82 -0.92 -1.84
CA ALA A 152 -5.38 0.33 -1.31
C ALA A 152 -4.62 0.83 -0.06
N ALA A 153 -4.22 -0.08 0.84
CA ALA A 153 -3.42 0.25 2.01
C ALA A 153 -2.03 0.79 1.62
N GLY A 154 -1.41 0.19 0.59
CA GLY A 154 -0.16 0.67 0.01
C GLY A 154 -0.29 2.07 -0.60
N GLN A 155 -1.37 2.31 -1.35
CA GLN A 155 -1.65 3.61 -1.98
C GLN A 155 -1.86 4.70 -0.94
N ARG A 156 -2.63 4.43 0.12
CA ARG A 156 -2.81 5.36 1.23
C ARG A 156 -1.51 5.63 1.96
N ALA A 157 -0.74 4.59 2.28
CA ALA A 157 0.55 4.74 2.95
C ALA A 157 1.51 5.61 2.11
N LEU A 158 1.52 5.43 0.80
CA LEU A 158 2.30 6.25 -0.13
C LEU A 158 1.83 7.71 -0.13
N ALA A 159 0.53 7.96 -0.16
CA ALA A 159 -0.04 9.31 -0.08
C ALA A 159 0.32 10.05 1.22
N LEU A 160 0.60 9.31 2.30
CA LEU A 160 1.08 9.83 3.58
C LEU A 160 2.61 9.81 3.71
N ALA A 161 3.35 9.57 2.61
CA ALA A 161 4.81 9.42 2.57
C ALA A 161 5.37 8.34 3.54
N SER A 162 4.55 7.35 3.91
CA SER A 162 4.96 6.20 4.73
C SER A 162 5.51 5.09 3.83
N TYR A 163 6.68 5.35 3.22
CA TYR A 163 7.27 4.46 2.20
C TYR A 163 7.49 3.03 2.70
N ALA A 164 7.99 2.85 3.92
CA ALA A 164 8.20 1.52 4.50
C ALA A 164 6.89 0.76 4.72
N ALA A 165 5.79 1.44 5.07
CA ALA A 165 4.48 0.80 5.18
C ALA A 165 3.92 0.45 3.80
N ALA A 166 4.02 1.37 2.84
CA ALA A 166 3.61 1.14 1.45
C ALA A 166 4.35 -0.07 0.85
N ALA A 167 5.67 -0.13 1.01
CA ALA A 167 6.50 -1.24 0.56
C ALA A 167 6.05 -2.58 1.14
N ARG A 168 5.73 -2.64 2.45
CA ARG A 168 5.20 -3.86 3.08
C ARG A 168 3.85 -4.27 2.49
N PHE A 169 2.91 -3.35 2.37
CA PHE A 169 1.57 -3.65 1.83
C PHE A 169 1.63 -4.11 0.37
N TYR A 170 2.38 -3.41 -0.49
CA TYR A 170 2.55 -3.83 -1.88
C TYR A 170 3.28 -5.18 -2.01
N SER A 171 4.27 -5.46 -1.15
CA SER A 171 4.94 -6.77 -1.14
C SER A 171 3.96 -7.90 -0.80
N SER A 172 3.15 -7.74 0.25
CA SER A 172 2.12 -8.70 0.60
C SER A 172 1.03 -8.81 -0.49
N ALA A 173 0.70 -7.72 -1.18
CA ALA A 173 -0.21 -7.77 -2.32
C ALA A 173 0.38 -8.60 -3.47
N LEU A 174 1.68 -8.43 -3.79
CA LEU A 174 2.38 -9.19 -4.83
C LEU A 174 2.44 -10.69 -4.50
N GLU A 175 2.52 -11.09 -3.23
CA GLU A 175 2.46 -12.51 -2.85
C GLU A 175 1.10 -13.16 -3.15
N LEU A 176 0.03 -12.36 -3.20
CA LEU A 176 -1.34 -12.82 -3.44
C LEU A 176 -1.82 -12.59 -4.87
N TRP A 177 -1.13 -11.74 -5.64
CA TRP A 177 -1.56 -11.38 -6.99
C TRP A 177 -1.10 -12.43 -8.01
N PRO A 178 -1.98 -13.01 -8.84
CA PRO A 178 -1.59 -13.96 -9.88
C PRO A 178 -0.57 -13.36 -10.85
N GLU A 179 0.45 -14.15 -11.24
CA GLU A 179 1.48 -13.71 -12.18
C GLU A 179 0.95 -13.39 -13.58
N SER A 180 -0.13 -14.06 -13.99
CA SER A 180 -0.78 -13.88 -15.28
C SER A 180 -1.72 -12.67 -15.36
N ASP A 181 -1.95 -11.96 -14.25
CA ASP A 181 -2.87 -10.84 -14.19
C ASP A 181 -2.14 -9.54 -14.58
N ALA A 182 -2.60 -8.87 -15.64
CA ALA A 182 -1.99 -7.65 -16.16
C ALA A 182 -1.91 -6.52 -15.11
N ALA A 183 -2.82 -6.48 -14.13
CA ALA A 183 -2.78 -5.50 -13.06
C ALA A 183 -1.55 -5.66 -12.13
N ARG A 184 -0.89 -6.83 -12.16
CA ARG A 184 0.34 -7.09 -11.40
C ARG A 184 1.49 -6.19 -11.82
N VAL A 185 1.58 -5.82 -13.10
CA VAL A 185 2.66 -4.99 -13.63
C VAL A 185 2.66 -3.60 -12.98
N SER A 186 1.48 -2.98 -12.86
CA SER A 186 1.32 -1.71 -12.15
C SER A 186 1.71 -1.83 -10.67
N LEU A 187 1.40 -2.97 -10.04
CA LEU A 187 1.75 -3.22 -8.64
C LEU A 187 3.27 -3.44 -8.45
N LEU A 188 3.97 -4.05 -9.42
CA LEU A 188 5.44 -4.16 -9.42
C LEU A 188 6.09 -2.77 -9.44
N VAL A 189 5.55 -1.86 -10.27
CA VAL A 189 6.01 -0.46 -10.32
C VAL A 189 5.78 0.25 -8.99
N GLU A 190 4.56 0.18 -8.44
CA GLU A 190 4.20 0.76 -7.13
C GLU A 190 5.10 0.22 -6.01
N ALA A 191 5.33 -1.10 -5.96
CA ALA A 191 6.17 -1.77 -4.98
C ALA A 191 7.65 -1.39 -5.10
N GLY A 192 8.20 -1.39 -6.32
CA GLY A 192 9.59 -1.02 -6.58
C GLY A 192 9.88 0.42 -6.21
N ARG A 193 8.97 1.35 -6.57
CA ARG A 193 9.06 2.76 -6.17
C ARG A 193 9.02 2.92 -4.65
N ALA A 194 8.08 2.25 -3.98
CA ALA A 194 7.93 2.34 -2.52
C ALA A 194 9.13 1.75 -1.76
N ARG A 195 9.66 0.59 -2.18
CA ARG A 195 10.87 -0.01 -1.59
C ARG A 195 12.08 0.90 -1.76
N HIS A 196 12.28 1.43 -2.96
CA HIS A 196 13.41 2.32 -3.21
C HIS A 196 13.37 3.58 -2.34
N ALA A 197 12.19 4.17 -2.18
CA ALA A 197 12.01 5.32 -1.29
C ALA A 197 12.19 4.97 0.20
N ALA A 198 11.94 3.72 0.60
CA ALA A 198 12.07 3.27 1.99
C ALA A 198 13.52 2.96 2.38
N ASP A 199 14.27 2.25 1.52
CA ASP A 199 15.59 1.71 1.86
C ASP A 199 16.57 1.62 0.68
N GLY A 200 16.23 2.16 -0.49
CA GLY A 200 17.06 2.13 -1.69
C GLY A 200 16.95 0.84 -2.52
N THR A 201 16.24 -0.18 -2.06
CA THR A 201 16.05 -1.47 -2.78
C THR A 201 14.88 -1.43 -3.76
N GLY A 202 14.52 -2.55 -4.41
CA GLY A 202 13.30 -2.65 -5.23
C GLY A 202 13.46 -2.28 -6.71
N ILE A 203 14.68 -1.99 -7.17
CA ILE A 203 14.96 -1.81 -8.60
C ILE A 203 14.63 -3.09 -9.37
N ASP A 204 14.89 -4.27 -8.80
CA ASP A 204 14.55 -5.58 -9.36
C ASP A 204 13.06 -5.73 -9.73
N LEU A 205 12.16 -5.11 -8.96
CA LEU A 205 10.72 -5.08 -9.26
C LEU A 205 10.41 -4.16 -10.44
N LEU A 206 11.10 -3.03 -10.54
CA LEU A 206 10.97 -2.12 -11.68
C LEU A 206 11.52 -2.76 -12.96
N GLU A 207 12.63 -3.50 -12.87
CA GLU A 207 13.20 -4.23 -14.01
C GLU A 207 12.26 -5.32 -14.52
N GLN A 208 11.60 -6.04 -13.61
CA GLN A 208 10.54 -7.00 -13.98
C GLN A 208 9.37 -6.31 -14.68
N ALA A 209 8.88 -5.19 -14.14
CA ALA A 209 7.81 -4.41 -14.76
C ALA A 209 8.20 -3.90 -16.15
N PHE A 210 9.42 -3.36 -16.29
CA PHE A 210 9.97 -2.92 -17.57
C PHE A 210 9.96 -4.03 -18.62
N GLN A 211 10.43 -5.23 -18.26
CA GLN A 211 10.49 -6.38 -19.16
C GLN A 211 9.10 -6.83 -19.60
N GLN A 212 8.14 -6.88 -18.66
CA GLN A 212 6.76 -7.26 -18.95
C GLN A 212 6.07 -6.25 -19.87
N LEU A 213 6.15 -4.95 -19.57
CA LEU A 213 5.57 -3.90 -20.41
C LEU A 213 6.15 -3.92 -21.84
N ALA A 214 7.47 -4.13 -21.96
CA ALA A 214 8.11 -4.23 -23.26
C ALA A 214 7.64 -5.47 -24.05
N ALA A 215 7.47 -6.62 -23.38
CA ALA A 215 6.96 -7.84 -23.98
C ALA A 215 5.49 -7.69 -24.43
N ASP A 216 4.67 -7.00 -23.63
CA ASP A 216 3.27 -6.70 -23.90
C ASP A 216 3.07 -5.57 -24.93
N ARG A 217 4.17 -5.01 -25.44
CA ARG A 217 4.21 -3.91 -26.43
C ARG A 217 3.63 -2.59 -25.92
N ASP A 218 3.55 -2.41 -24.60
CA ASP A 218 3.28 -1.12 -23.96
C ASP A 218 4.57 -0.31 -23.85
N LEU A 219 5.03 0.18 -25.01
CA LEU A 219 6.34 0.82 -25.16
C LEU A 219 6.47 2.14 -24.39
N GLU A 220 5.37 2.89 -24.27
CA GLU A 220 5.37 4.18 -23.56
C GLU A 220 5.54 3.96 -22.05
N ALA A 221 4.79 3.03 -21.47
CA ALA A 221 4.90 2.68 -20.06
C ALA A 221 6.25 1.99 -19.76
N ALA A 222 6.72 1.10 -20.65
CA ALA A 222 8.04 0.50 -20.52
C ALA A 222 9.15 1.56 -20.48
N ALA A 223 9.10 2.55 -21.39
CA ALA A 223 10.05 3.66 -21.39
C ALA A 223 9.94 4.53 -20.13
N GLU A 224 8.73 4.79 -19.62
CA GLU A 224 8.54 5.52 -18.36
C GLU A 224 9.25 4.82 -17.19
N VAL A 225 9.04 3.50 -17.05
CA VAL A 225 9.71 2.70 -16.02
C VAL A 225 11.22 2.67 -16.25
N GLY A 226 11.68 2.61 -17.51
CA GLY A 226 13.10 2.69 -17.86
C GLY A 226 13.76 3.99 -17.39
N VAL A 227 13.12 5.13 -17.61
CA VAL A 227 13.58 6.43 -17.08
C VAL A 227 13.62 6.41 -15.55
N ASP A 228 12.61 5.83 -14.90
CA ASP A 228 12.52 5.73 -13.44
C ASP A 228 13.68 4.88 -12.84
N ILE A 229 14.05 3.79 -13.51
CA ILE A 229 15.21 2.95 -13.17
C ILE A 229 16.51 3.73 -13.38
N ALA A 230 16.69 4.37 -14.55
CA ALA A 230 17.88 5.13 -14.89
C ALA A 230 18.20 6.20 -13.83
N ARG A 231 17.17 6.94 -13.40
CA ARG A 231 17.29 7.97 -12.37
C ARG A 231 17.78 7.41 -11.03
N ARG A 232 17.39 6.19 -10.66
CA ARG A 232 17.80 5.56 -9.38
C ARG A 232 19.26 5.15 -9.43
N PHE A 233 19.70 4.53 -10.53
CA PHE A 233 21.10 4.21 -10.74
C PHE A 233 21.97 5.47 -10.79
N TRP A 234 21.47 6.54 -11.42
CA TRP A 234 22.16 7.83 -11.42
C TRP A 234 22.36 8.37 -10.00
N LEU A 235 21.30 8.36 -9.18
CA LEU A 235 21.35 8.83 -7.78
C LEU A 235 22.22 7.94 -6.89
N SER A 236 22.33 6.64 -7.18
CA SER A 236 23.23 5.73 -6.46
C SER A 236 24.67 5.75 -6.99
N GLY A 237 24.96 6.51 -8.05
CA GLY A 237 26.28 6.66 -8.65
C GLY A 237 26.66 5.60 -9.69
N ASP A 238 25.78 4.66 -10.02
CA ASP A 238 25.98 3.66 -11.07
C ASP A 238 25.65 4.27 -12.44
N ARG A 239 26.63 4.95 -13.02
CA ARG A 239 26.46 5.68 -14.28
C ARG A 239 26.21 4.74 -15.45
N ASP A 240 26.86 3.59 -15.49
CA ASP A 240 26.77 2.65 -16.61
C ASP A 240 25.34 2.12 -16.73
N ARG A 241 24.73 1.70 -15.61
CA ARG A 241 23.33 1.25 -15.59
C ARG A 241 22.36 2.40 -15.84
N ALA A 242 22.65 3.61 -15.36
CA ALA A 242 21.84 4.78 -15.67
C ALA A 242 21.77 5.06 -17.18
N TYR A 243 22.92 5.05 -17.87
CA TYR A 243 22.97 5.20 -19.33
C TYR A 243 22.32 4.03 -20.06
N GLU A 244 22.51 2.79 -19.60
CA GLU A 244 21.86 1.64 -20.23
C GLU A 244 20.33 1.78 -20.28
N TYR A 245 19.71 2.13 -19.14
CA TYR A 245 18.25 2.24 -19.09
C TYR A 245 17.72 3.47 -19.82
N ILE A 246 18.45 4.60 -19.83
CA ILE A 246 18.03 5.77 -20.60
C ILE A 246 18.08 5.48 -22.11
N ASP A 247 19.10 4.75 -22.57
CA ASP A 247 19.26 4.36 -23.96
C ASP A 247 18.17 3.39 -24.40
N ARG A 248 17.81 2.43 -23.52
CA ARG A 248 16.68 1.52 -23.75
C ARG A 248 15.35 2.26 -23.81
N ALA A 249 15.10 3.23 -22.93
CA ALA A 249 13.87 4.02 -22.95
C ALA A 249 13.74 4.85 -24.24
N LEU A 250 14.84 5.46 -24.70
CA LEU A 250 14.89 6.19 -25.97
C LEU A 250 14.65 5.26 -27.16
N ALA A 251 15.25 4.08 -27.18
CA ALA A 251 15.06 3.10 -28.25
C ALA A 251 13.62 2.58 -28.34
N LEU A 252 12.94 2.39 -27.21
CA LEU A 252 11.53 1.96 -27.18
C LEU A 252 10.56 3.01 -27.71
N THR A 253 10.96 4.28 -27.63
CA THR A 253 10.15 5.44 -28.03
C THR A 253 10.68 6.10 -29.29
N ASP A 254 11.47 5.37 -30.09
CA ASP A 254 12.08 5.92 -31.28
C ASP A 254 11.03 6.39 -32.29
N ASP A 255 11.30 7.53 -32.93
CA ASP A 255 10.40 8.21 -33.88
C ASP A 255 8.99 8.63 -33.35
N ARG A 256 8.72 8.47 -32.05
CA ARG A 256 7.44 8.86 -31.43
C ARG A 256 7.42 10.35 -31.05
N ARG A 257 6.73 11.15 -31.86
CA ARG A 257 6.64 12.62 -31.69
C ARG A 257 5.72 13.07 -30.55
N ASP A 258 4.90 12.18 -30.02
CA ASP A 258 3.94 12.41 -28.93
C ASP A 258 4.32 11.71 -27.63
N SER A 259 5.51 11.10 -27.57
CA SER A 259 5.97 10.34 -26.40
C SER A 259 6.45 11.27 -25.29
N ARG A 260 5.74 11.24 -24.16
CA ARG A 260 6.13 11.95 -22.93
C ARG A 260 7.38 11.31 -22.35
N SER A 261 7.43 9.98 -22.34
CA SER A 261 8.58 9.21 -21.85
C SER A 261 9.85 9.50 -22.66
N ARG A 262 9.75 9.73 -23.98
CA ARG A 262 10.89 10.19 -24.79
C ARG A 262 11.39 11.56 -24.37
N ALA A 263 10.48 12.52 -24.14
CA ALA A 263 10.84 13.86 -23.69
C ALA A 263 11.60 13.80 -22.34
N TYR A 264 11.08 13.04 -21.38
CA TYR A 264 11.75 12.80 -20.11
C TYR A 264 13.13 12.14 -20.32
N ALA A 265 13.23 11.10 -21.14
CA ALA A 265 14.47 10.38 -21.36
C ALA A 265 15.55 11.26 -22.00
N LEU A 266 15.19 12.09 -22.99
CA LEU A 266 16.10 13.03 -23.63
C LEU A 266 16.61 14.08 -22.63
N VAL A 267 15.73 14.63 -21.78
CA VAL A 267 16.11 15.64 -20.77
C VAL A 267 17.00 15.04 -19.68
N GLU A 268 16.71 13.83 -19.20
CA GLU A 268 17.57 13.13 -18.23
C GLU A 268 18.95 12.85 -18.83
N ARG A 269 19.01 12.33 -20.06
CA ARG A 269 20.29 12.09 -20.75
C ARG A 269 21.05 13.40 -20.98
N ALA A 270 20.38 14.47 -21.36
CA ALA A 270 20.97 15.79 -21.49
C ALA A 270 21.58 16.27 -20.17
N ALA A 271 20.86 16.09 -19.06
CA ALA A 271 21.36 16.40 -17.73
C ALA A 271 22.57 15.53 -17.34
N TYR A 272 22.62 14.27 -17.73
CA TYR A 272 23.78 13.40 -17.49
C TYR A 272 25.03 13.92 -18.22
N HIS A 273 24.89 14.31 -19.50
CA HIS A 273 25.97 14.94 -20.28
C HIS A 273 26.41 16.28 -19.69
N MET A 274 25.47 17.12 -19.24
CA MET A 274 25.78 18.40 -18.60
C MET A 274 26.62 18.19 -17.34
N ASN A 275 26.24 17.23 -16.49
CA ASN A 275 27.01 16.88 -15.28
C ASN A 275 28.39 16.27 -15.60
N ALA A 276 28.55 15.67 -16.79
CA ALA A 276 29.82 15.19 -17.30
C ALA A 276 30.63 16.27 -18.06
N SER A 277 30.18 17.53 -18.04
CA SER A 277 30.75 18.66 -18.77
C SER A 277 30.73 18.54 -20.30
N ASP A 278 29.95 17.59 -20.84
CA ASP A 278 29.70 17.45 -22.27
C ASP A 278 28.52 18.34 -22.70
N ASN A 279 28.76 19.65 -22.60
CA ASN A 279 27.75 20.69 -22.83
C ASN A 279 27.21 20.69 -24.28
N ALA A 280 27.98 20.17 -25.23
CA ALA A 280 27.57 20.07 -26.63
C ALA A 280 26.50 18.99 -26.82
N GLN A 281 26.68 17.80 -26.23
CA GLN A 281 25.65 16.76 -26.23
C GLN A 281 24.44 17.17 -25.39
N ALA A 282 24.67 17.76 -24.21
CA ALA A 282 23.61 18.25 -23.34
C ALA A 282 22.69 19.23 -24.07
N SER A 283 23.25 20.23 -24.74
CA SER A 283 22.47 21.22 -25.49
C SER A 283 21.69 20.61 -26.63
N ARG A 284 22.28 19.65 -27.36
CA ARG A 284 21.62 18.99 -28.49
C ARG A 284 20.40 18.20 -28.03
N LEU A 285 20.56 17.35 -27.02
CA LEU A 285 19.49 16.49 -26.51
C LEU A 285 18.36 17.30 -25.86
N ALA A 286 18.70 18.36 -25.11
CA ALA A 286 17.70 19.24 -24.52
C ALA A 286 16.91 20.01 -25.60
N ALA A 287 17.57 20.45 -26.68
CA ALA A 287 16.90 21.08 -27.81
C ALA A 287 16.00 20.11 -28.58
N GLU A 288 16.40 18.84 -28.71
CA GLU A 288 15.55 17.78 -29.30
C GLU A 288 14.31 17.50 -28.45
N ALA A 289 14.43 17.57 -27.12
CA ALA A 289 13.30 17.31 -26.22
C ALA A 289 12.26 18.44 -26.23
N LEU A 290 12.67 19.70 -26.42
CA LEU A 290 11.80 20.87 -26.27
C LEU A 290 10.47 20.79 -27.05
N PRO A 291 10.43 20.45 -28.35
CA PRO A 291 9.18 20.31 -29.10
C PRO A 291 8.24 19.25 -28.53
N LEU A 292 8.76 18.20 -27.88
CA LEU A 292 7.95 17.14 -27.26
C LEU A 292 7.27 17.62 -25.97
N THR A 293 7.77 18.72 -25.37
CA THR A 293 7.23 19.30 -24.13
C THR A 293 6.07 20.28 -24.34
N ASP A 294 5.61 20.50 -25.58
CA ASP A 294 4.42 21.31 -25.87
C ASP A 294 3.11 20.59 -25.48
N ALA A 295 3.18 19.29 -25.15
CA ALA A 295 2.03 18.53 -24.70
C ALA A 295 1.55 18.93 -23.28
N PRO A 296 0.24 18.85 -22.98
CA PRO A 296 -0.30 19.21 -21.67
C PRO A 296 0.33 18.44 -20.50
N GLY A 297 0.74 19.17 -19.46
CA GLY A 297 1.34 18.62 -18.24
C GLY A 297 2.81 18.23 -18.37
N MET A 298 3.55 18.82 -19.32
CA MET A 298 5.01 18.66 -19.49
C MET A 298 5.81 19.88 -18.99
N ASP A 299 5.20 20.79 -18.23
CA ASP A 299 5.85 22.03 -17.78
C ASP A 299 7.14 21.76 -17.00
N ASP A 300 7.16 20.78 -16.12
CA ASP A 300 8.35 20.39 -15.35
C ASP A 300 9.48 19.89 -16.27
N VAL A 301 9.14 19.15 -17.32
CA VAL A 301 10.11 18.64 -18.32
C VAL A 301 10.66 19.79 -19.14
N ARG A 302 9.79 20.71 -19.56
CA ARG A 302 10.17 21.92 -20.30
C ARG A 302 11.12 22.80 -19.49
N ILE A 303 10.79 23.07 -18.23
CA ILE A 303 11.62 23.85 -17.31
C ILE A 303 13.00 23.22 -17.21
N ARG A 304 13.07 21.90 -17.01
CA ARG A 304 14.34 21.20 -16.89
C ARG A 304 15.14 21.17 -18.19
N ALA A 305 14.49 21.05 -19.35
CA ALA A 305 15.17 21.16 -20.65
C ALA A 305 15.80 22.54 -20.84
N LEU A 306 15.07 23.61 -20.48
CA LEU A 306 15.56 24.98 -20.53
C LEU A 306 16.70 25.23 -19.54
N ASP A 307 16.64 24.66 -18.34
CA ASP A 307 17.71 24.74 -17.35
C ASP A 307 19.01 24.10 -17.87
N VAL A 308 18.92 22.91 -18.48
CA VAL A 308 20.07 22.24 -19.11
C VAL A 308 20.65 23.09 -20.24
N LEU A 309 19.80 23.69 -21.08
CA LEU A 309 20.25 24.58 -22.17
C LEU A 309 20.93 25.84 -21.64
N GLY A 310 20.32 26.51 -20.66
CA GLY A 310 20.86 27.72 -20.04
C GLY A 310 22.21 27.45 -19.39
N SER A 311 22.30 26.41 -18.57
CA SER A 311 23.54 26.00 -17.91
C SER A 311 24.63 25.64 -18.93
N SER A 312 24.31 24.85 -19.94
CA SER A 312 25.27 24.47 -20.99
C SER A 312 25.79 25.67 -21.79
N ARG A 313 24.95 26.68 -22.01
CA ARG A 313 25.33 27.95 -22.66
C ARG A 313 26.26 28.80 -21.80
N THR A 314 26.00 28.88 -20.50
CA THR A 314 26.90 29.56 -19.55
C THR A 314 28.29 28.92 -19.54
N PHE A 315 28.37 27.59 -19.50
CA PHE A 315 29.65 26.89 -19.49
C PHE A 315 30.41 26.94 -20.83
N THR A 316 29.72 27.15 -21.95
CA THR A 316 30.34 27.28 -23.29
C THR A 316 30.59 28.74 -23.70
N GLY A 317 30.22 29.72 -22.87
CA GLY A 317 30.43 31.15 -23.13
C GLY A 317 29.50 31.76 -24.18
N ASN A 318 28.42 31.06 -24.54
CA ASN A 318 27.48 31.50 -25.57
C ASN A 318 26.21 32.08 -24.92
N VAL A 319 26.31 33.32 -24.43
CA VAL A 319 25.25 33.99 -23.63
C VAL A 319 24.34 34.91 -24.46
N ALA A 320 24.30 34.72 -25.78
CA ALA A 320 23.49 35.52 -26.71
C ALA A 320 22.08 34.96 -26.92
#